data_AF-L7UET2-F1
#
_entry.id   AF-L7UET2-F1
#
_cell.length_a   1.000
_cell.length_b   1.000
_cell.length_c   1.000
_cell.angle_alpha   90.00
_cell.angle_beta   90.00
_cell.angle_gamma   90.00
#
_symmetry.space_group_name_H-M   'P 1'
#
loop_
_entity.id
_entity.type
_entity.pdbx_description
1 polymer ?
#
loop_
_entity_poly.entity_id
_entity_poly.type
_entity_poly.pdbx_seq_one_letter_code
_entity_poly.pdbx_strand_id
1 'polypeptide(L)' 'MENRIGKSYMARKALFAKGLKEGRLSVQEIEEALPAGTLTAAERWLLYYSLRAAQVEIIDEVTGRVDHGFMAEAPAPQEH' A
#
# COMPACT_ATOMS: atom_id res chain seq x y z
N MET A 1 -13.55 21.95 5.54
CA MET A 1 -13.38 20.73 4.72
C MET A 1 -11.98 20.65 4.11
N GLU A 2 -11.43 21.76 3.59
CA GLU A 2 -10.06 21.87 3.03
C GLU A 2 -8.94 21.35 3.94
N ASN A 3 -9.02 21.58 5.25
CA ASN A 3 -7.97 21.18 6.18
C ASN A 3 -7.85 19.63 6.34
N ARG A 4 -8.92 18.86 6.05
CA ARG A 4 -8.86 17.38 6.03
C ARG A 4 -8.19 16.85 4.77
N ILE A 5 -8.44 17.48 3.62
CA ILE A 5 -7.86 17.08 2.34
C ILE A 5 -6.34 17.29 2.36
N GLY A 6 -5.87 18.43 2.85
CA GLY A 6 -4.45 18.71 3.00
C GLY A 6 -3.72 17.71 3.90
N LYS A 7 -4.31 17.38 5.06
CA LYS A 7 -3.74 16.37 5.99
C LYS A 7 -3.69 14.98 5.35
N SER A 8 -4.73 14.60 4.61
CA SER A 8 -4.80 13.31 3.93
C SER A 8 -3.79 13.18 2.80
N TYR A 9 -3.55 14.28 2.07
CA TYR A 9 -2.52 14.33 1.03
C TYR A 9 -1.12 14.22 1.61
N MET A 10 -0.83 14.94 2.70
CA MET A 10 0.47 14.89 3.36
C MET A 10 0.75 13.51 3.98
N ALA A 11 -0.27 12.87 4.57
CA ALA A 11 -0.15 11.50 5.09
C ALA A 11 0.19 10.49 3.97
N ARG A 12 -0.51 10.57 2.83
CA ARG A 12 -0.18 9.74 1.65
C ARG A 12 1.24 9.98 1.18
N LYS A 13 1.66 11.24 1.03
CA LYS A 13 3.02 11.57 0.59
C LYS A 13 4.09 11.01 1.56
N ALA A 14 3.84 11.10 2.86
CA ALA A 14 4.73 10.55 3.87
C ALA A 14 4.81 9.01 3.81
N LEU A 15 3.68 8.33 3.62
CA LEU A 15 3.63 6.87 3.40
C LEU A 15 4.47 6.45 2.20
N PHE A 16 4.31 7.12 1.05
CA PHE A 16 5.12 6.83 -0.14
C PHE A 16 6.61 7.04 0.12
N ALA A 17 6.98 8.17 0.74
CA ALA A 17 8.37 8.44 1.05
C ALA A 17 8.98 7.38 1.98
N LYS A 18 8.22 6.91 2.97
CA LYS A 18 8.62 5.82 3.86
C LYS A 18 8.77 4.51 3.10
N GLY A 19 7.74 4.11 2.35
CA GLY A 19 7.75 2.86 1.58
C GLY A 19 8.88 2.79 0.56
N LEU A 20 9.16 3.88 -0.14
CA LEU A 20 10.29 3.97 -1.07
C LEU A 20 11.64 3.87 -0.36
N LYS A 21 11.75 4.39 0.87
CA LYS A 21 12.99 4.35 1.65
C LYS A 21 13.24 2.99 2.28
N GLU A 22 12.19 2.35 2.80
CA GLU A 22 12.29 1.09 3.55
C GLU A 22 12.08 -0.15 2.68
N GLY A 23 11.53 0.01 1.48
CA GLY A 23 11.19 -1.07 0.55
C GLY A 23 9.95 -1.87 0.97
N ARG A 24 9.38 -1.60 2.14
CA ARG A 24 8.24 -2.31 2.70
C ARG A 24 7.40 -1.43 3.61
N LEU A 25 6.11 -1.77 3.75
CA LEU A 25 5.16 -1.17 4.69
C LEU A 25 4.20 -2.24 5.21
N SER A 26 3.67 -2.09 6.42
CA SER A 26 2.57 -2.94 6.87
C SER A 26 1.19 -2.38 6.50
N VAL A 27 0.21 -3.27 6.38
CA VAL A 27 -1.21 -2.91 6.22
C VAL A 27 -1.64 -2.00 7.37
N GLN A 28 -1.23 -2.34 8.60
CA GLN A 28 -1.60 -1.59 9.80
C GLN A 28 -1.01 -0.18 9.78
N GLU A 29 0.26 -0.02 9.40
CA GLU A 29 0.90 1.30 9.23
C GLU A 29 0.20 2.17 8.19
N ILE A 30 -0.21 1.57 7.07
CA ILE A 30 -0.95 2.27 6.01
C ILE A 30 -2.31 2.76 6.52
N GLU A 31 -3.04 1.90 7.22
CA GLU A 31 -4.37 2.21 7.74
C GLU A 31 -4.33 3.18 8.94
N GLU A 32 -3.31 3.12 9.80
CA GLU A 32 -3.12 4.07 10.90
C GLU A 32 -2.75 5.47 10.41
N ALA A 33 -1.91 5.55 9.38
CA ALA A 33 -1.54 6.83 8.76
C ALA A 33 -2.72 7.50 8.04
N LEU A 34 -3.77 6.75 7.70
CA LEU A 34 -4.91 7.22 6.92
C LEU A 34 -6.21 7.00 7.70
N PRO A 35 -6.72 8.03 8.40
CA PRO A 35 -7.91 7.90 9.25
C PRO A 35 -9.09 7.28 8.49
N ALA A 36 -9.89 6.47 9.18
CA ALA A 36 -11.09 5.87 8.61
C ALA A 36 -12.00 6.91 7.92
N GLY A 37 -12.51 6.57 6.73
CA GLY A 37 -13.33 7.47 5.90
C GLY A 37 -12.55 8.51 5.09
N THR A 38 -11.21 8.50 5.13
CA THR A 38 -10.36 9.37 4.30
C THR A 38 -10.24 8.90 2.86
N LEU A 39 -10.33 7.59 2.63
CA LEU A 39 -10.29 6.99 1.31
C LEU A 39 -11.56 6.16 1.07
N THR A 40 -12.14 6.31 -0.11
CA THR A 40 -13.08 5.34 -0.67
C THR A 40 -12.38 4.01 -0.94
N ALA A 41 -13.15 2.94 -1.14
CA ALA A 41 -12.61 1.64 -1.50
C ALA A 41 -11.73 1.70 -2.77
N ALA A 42 -12.13 2.50 -3.76
CA ALA A 42 -11.36 2.69 -5.00
C ALA A 42 -10.04 3.44 -4.76
N GLU A 43 -10.06 4.51 -3.95
CA GLU A 43 -8.82 5.25 -3.64
C GLU A 43 -7.86 4.43 -2.78
N ARG A 44 -8.39 3.61 -1.86
CA ARG A 44 -7.60 2.63 -1.11
C ARG A 44 -6.96 1.63 -2.05
N TRP A 45 -7.72 1.06 -2.97
CA TRP A 45 -7.16 0.15 -3.97
C TRP A 45 -6.05 0.81 -4.81
N LEU A 46 -6.24 2.05 -5.26
CA LEU A 46 -5.23 2.83 -6.01
C LEU A 46 -3.96 3.10 -5.20
N LEU A 47 -4.07 3.36 -3.91
CA LEU A 47 -2.92 3.53 -3.01
C LEU A 47 -2.07 2.27 -2.97
N TYR A 48 -2.69 1.12 -2.68
CA TYR A 48 -1.99 -0.17 -2.61
C TYR A 48 -1.42 -0.56 -3.97
N TYR A 49 -2.13 -0.30 -5.06
CA TYR A 49 -1.63 -0.51 -6.41
C TYR A 49 -0.36 0.32 -6.66
N SER A 50 -0.40 1.61 -6.32
CA SER A 50 0.70 2.54 -6.57
C SER A 50 1.95 2.24 -5.72
N LEU A 51 1.78 1.80 -4.47
CA LEU A 51 2.89 1.33 -3.62
C LEU A 51 3.55 0.08 -4.23
N ARG A 52 2.75 -0.87 -4.71
CA ARG A 52 3.24 -2.09 -5.36
C ARG A 52 3.92 -1.81 -6.69
N ALA A 53 3.37 -0.90 -7.50
CA ALA A 53 4.02 -0.44 -8.73
C ALA A 53 5.38 0.23 -8.47
N ALA A 54 5.55 0.81 -7.27
CA ALA A 54 6.82 1.34 -6.78
C ALA A 54 7.72 0.29 -6.10
N GLN A 55 7.39 -1.00 -6.23
CA GLN A 55 8.11 -2.14 -5.65
C GLN A 55 8.18 -2.12 -4.11
N VAL A 56 7.21 -1.49 -3.44
CA VAL A 56 7.09 -1.55 -1.99
C VAL A 56 6.34 -2.83 -1.61
N GLU A 57 6.96 -3.67 -0.79
CA GLU A 57 6.33 -4.87 -0.23
C GLU A 57 5.28 -4.48 0.82
N ILE A 58 4.09 -5.09 0.75
CA ILE A 58 3.03 -4.83 1.72
C ILE A 58 2.84 -6.06 2.59
N ILE A 59 3.04 -5.91 3.90
CA ILE A 59 2.99 -7.01 4.87
C ILE A 59 1.75 -6.87 5.74
N ASP A 60 0.95 -7.92 5.85
CA ASP A 60 -0.09 -7.98 6.87
C ASP A 60 0.50 -8.55 8.17
N GLU A 61 0.64 -7.73 9.21
CA GLU A 61 1.23 -8.16 10.49
C GLU A 61 0.35 -9.18 11.24
N VAL A 62 -0.94 -9.26 10.93
CA VAL A 62 -1.86 -10.22 11.58
C VAL A 62 -1.68 -11.61 10.99
N THR A 63 -1.50 -11.70 9.67
CA THR A 63 -1.41 -12.98 8.95
C THR A 63 0.01 -13.37 8.57
N GLY A 64 0.97 -12.44 8.70
CA GLY A 64 2.35 -12.58 8.23
C GLY A 64 2.48 -12.65 6.70
N ARG A 65 1.38 -12.43 5.96
CA ARG A 65 1.39 -12.54 4.50
C ARG A 65 2.07 -11.31 3.90
N VAL A 66 2.97 -11.57 2.96
CA VAL A 66 3.61 -10.53 2.16
C VAL A 66 2.94 -10.51 0.79
N ASP A 67 2.35 -9.37 0.44
CA ASP A 67 1.87 -9.09 -0.91
C ASP A 67 3.01 -8.43 -1.69
N HIS A 68 3.68 -9.22 -2.52
CA HIS A 68 4.75 -8.77 -3.42
C HIS A 68 4.19 -8.12 -4.71
N GLY A 69 2.87 -7.95 -4.82
CA GLY A 69 2.20 -7.46 -6.01
C GLY A 69 2.18 -8.44 -7.19
N PHE A 70 1.56 -7.99 -8.29
CA PHE A 70 1.26 -8.78 -9.50
C PHE A 70 2.49 -9.35 -10.24
N MET A 71 3.71 -9.06 -9.81
CA MET A 71 4.92 -9.64 -10.42
C MET A 71 5.37 -10.96 -9.77
N ALA A 72 4.74 -11.40 -8.67
CA ALA A 72 5.15 -12.61 -7.96
C ALA A 72 4.44 -13.90 -8.41
N GLU A 73 3.48 -13.86 -9.34
CA GLU A 73 2.84 -15.09 -9.81
C GLU A 73 2.57 -15.05 -11.32
N ALA A 74 3.59 -15.37 -12.10
CA ALA A 74 3.36 -16.24 -13.24
C ALA A 74 3.63 -17.66 -12.74
N PRO A 75 2.63 -18.55 -12.59
CA PRO A 75 2.92 -19.95 -12.36
C PRO A 75 3.79 -20.43 -13.52
N ALA A 76 4.96 -21.01 -13.20
CA ALA A 76 5.83 -21.58 -14.21
C ALA A 76 4.98 -22.50 -15.12
N PRO A 77 5.06 -22.37 -16.46
CA PRO A 77 4.30 -23.22 -17.35
C PRO A 77 4.67 -24.68 -17.04
N GLN A 78 3.69 -25.44 -16.56
CA GLN A 78 3.85 -26.87 -16.37
C GLN A 78 3.88 -27.51 -17.75
N GLU A 79 5.07 -27.92 -18.18
CA GLU A 79 5.23 -28.71 -19.40
C GLU A 79 4.52 -30.06 -19.19
N HIS A 80 3.56 -30.37 -20.06
CA HIS A 80 2.79 -31.61 -20.05
C HIS A 80 2.88 -32.30 -21.41
#